data_AF-A0AAV0N7J6-F1
#
_entry.id   AF-A0AAV0N7J6-F1
#
_cell.length_a   1.000
_cell.length_b   1.000
_cell.length_c   1.000
_cell.angle_alpha   90.00
_cell.angle_beta   90.00
_cell.angle_gamma   90.00
#
_symmetry.space_group_name_H-M   'P 1'
#
loop_
_entity.id
_entity.type
_entity.pdbx_description
1 polymer ?
#
loop_
_entity_poly.entity_id
_entity_poly.type
_entity_poly.pdbx_seq_one_letter_code
_entity_poly.pdbx_strand_id
1 'polypeptide(L)'
;MRSQSSVMLMLLLLSSPLRASSSSTPPIPGMDTILERYENYSYAERHQLPINDPHLQSQGRWSMECPKLMSRIEVLQRTIRNLGGEEIDPMSLRELQQLEQQIDTALKRVRSRKNQLFHESISDLQKKERSLSEQNGMLSKKLKHNEKESSTGDEDEQSEQQQQQQNNGEMGLSQQYFVPPQPMQIQRQLGAASTSKTTQQQQQQQIPLWMLPFVHE
;
A
#
# COMPACT_ATOMS: atom_id res chain seq x y z
N MET A 1 31.73 56.77 2.36
CA MET A 1 32.76 56.76 3.43
C MET A 1 32.15 56.95 4.82
N ARG A 2 31.25 56.07 5.28
CA ARG A 2 30.66 56.12 6.64
C ARG A 2 30.67 54.78 7.41
N SER A 3 31.27 53.73 6.83
CA SER A 3 31.26 52.39 7.41
C SER A 3 32.31 52.17 8.51
N GLN A 4 33.39 52.97 8.54
CA GLN A 4 34.47 52.79 9.52
C GLN A 4 34.11 53.38 10.90
N SER A 5 33.27 54.42 10.94
CA SER A 5 32.88 55.06 12.21
C SER A 5 31.95 54.20 13.07
N SER A 6 31.11 53.36 12.48
CA SER A 6 30.17 52.52 13.24
C SER A 6 30.84 51.29 13.85
N VAL A 7 31.78 50.67 13.12
CA VAL A 7 32.55 49.52 13.61
C VAL A 7 33.55 49.98 14.69
N MET A 8 34.11 51.20 14.55
CA MET A 8 34.96 51.81 15.56
C MET A 8 34.20 52.16 16.85
N LEU A 9 32.93 52.57 16.76
CA LEU A 9 32.08 52.80 17.95
C LEU A 9 31.69 51.48 18.65
N MET A 10 31.45 50.41 17.89
CA MET A 10 31.14 49.09 18.44
C MET A 10 32.37 48.45 19.09
N LEU A 11 33.56 48.60 18.49
CA LEU A 11 34.84 48.16 19.07
C LEU A 11 35.30 49.03 20.25
N LEU A 12 35.00 50.33 20.27
CA LEU A 12 35.25 51.21 21.44
C LEU A 12 34.41 50.83 22.66
N LEU A 13 33.19 50.32 22.43
CA LEU A 13 32.33 49.75 23.49
C LEU A 13 32.80 48.37 23.98
N LEU A 14 33.61 47.65 23.20
CA LEU A 14 34.15 46.32 23.52
C LEU A 14 35.60 46.36 24.07
N SER A 15 36.38 47.42 23.83
CA SER A 15 37.83 47.47 24.12
C SER A 15 38.28 48.55 25.10
N SER A 16 37.41 49.11 25.95
CA SER A 16 37.86 49.99 27.04
C SER A 16 38.27 49.17 28.28
N PRO A 17 39.56 49.12 28.69
CA PRO A 17 39.95 48.46 29.93
C PRO A 17 40.14 49.46 31.08
N LEU A 18 40.04 48.91 32.29
CA LEU A 18 40.41 49.46 33.61
C LEU A 18 39.38 50.36 34.31
N ARG A 19 38.72 49.79 35.32
CA ARG A 19 39.24 49.87 36.70
C ARG A 19 38.53 48.87 37.61
N ALA A 20 39.33 48.08 38.32
CA ALA A 20 38.88 47.05 39.24
C ALA A 20 37.97 47.61 40.34
N SER A 21 36.76 47.04 40.46
CA SER A 21 36.06 46.86 41.73
C SER A 21 35.16 45.63 41.62
N SER A 22 35.46 44.65 42.48
CA SER A 22 34.62 43.54 42.97
C SER A 22 33.49 42.98 42.08
N SER A 23 33.76 41.77 41.58
CA SER A 23 32.81 40.66 41.35
C SER A 23 31.34 41.00 41.04
N SER A 24 31.00 41.01 39.75
CA SER A 24 29.85 40.26 39.24
C SER A 24 29.89 40.37 37.73
N THR A 25 30.25 39.28 37.03
CA THR A 25 29.86 39.14 35.62
C THR A 25 28.35 39.39 35.54
N PRO A 26 27.86 40.32 34.71
CA PRO A 26 26.43 40.52 34.59
C PRO A 26 25.80 39.20 34.15
N PRO A 27 24.69 38.78 34.78
CA PRO A 27 24.03 37.53 34.43
C PRO A 27 23.71 37.56 32.94
N ILE A 28 24.03 36.47 32.26
CA ILE A 28 23.69 36.31 30.84
C ILE A 28 22.17 36.50 30.75
N PRO A 29 21.68 37.49 29.99
CA PRO A 29 20.26 37.79 29.92
C PRO A 29 19.50 36.53 29.48
N GLY A 30 18.38 36.28 30.14
CA GLY A 30 17.50 35.16 29.81
C GLY A 30 16.95 35.29 28.39
N MET A 31 16.44 34.18 27.87
CA MET A 31 15.88 34.11 26.52
C MET A 31 14.81 35.19 26.29
N ASP A 32 13.93 35.42 27.27
CA ASP A 32 12.90 36.46 27.23
C ASP A 32 13.50 37.87 27.10
N THR A 33 14.59 38.18 27.81
CA THR A 33 15.27 39.48 27.77
C THR A 33 16.04 39.69 26.46
N ILE A 34 16.50 38.61 25.84
CA ILE A 34 17.12 38.65 24.51
C ILE A 34 16.04 38.87 23.44
N LEU A 35 14.90 38.17 23.54
CA LEU A 35 13.76 38.35 22.65
C LEU A 35 13.17 39.75 22.74
N GLU A 36 12.96 40.27 23.95
CA GLU A 36 12.39 41.60 24.19
C GLU A 36 13.28 42.70 23.58
N ARG A 37 14.60 42.60 23.77
CA ARG A 37 15.54 43.53 23.12
C ARG A 37 15.47 43.40 21.61
N TYR A 38 15.42 42.18 21.07
CA TYR A 38 15.31 41.96 19.63
C TYR A 38 14.00 42.49 19.05
N GLU A 39 12.87 42.29 19.73
CA GLU A 39 11.58 42.87 19.34
C GLU A 39 11.67 44.39 19.32
N ASN A 40 12.17 45.01 20.40
CA ASN A 40 12.32 46.47 20.49
C ASN A 40 13.23 47.03 19.39
N TYR A 41 14.34 46.36 19.06
CA TYR A 41 15.17 46.73 17.92
C TYR A 41 14.44 46.54 16.58
N SER A 42 13.72 45.43 16.39
CA SER A 42 12.96 45.17 15.16
C SER A 42 11.82 46.18 14.94
N TYR A 43 11.15 46.62 16.00
CA TYR A 43 10.09 47.64 15.93
C TYR A 43 10.68 49.02 15.63
N ALA A 44 11.79 49.38 16.28
CA ALA A 44 12.49 50.63 16.03
C ALA A 44 13.07 50.70 14.60
N GLU A 45 13.55 49.58 14.07
CA GLU A 45 14.05 49.45 12.69
C GLU A 45 12.90 49.58 11.67
N ARG A 46 11.75 48.94 11.92
CA ARG A 46 10.55 49.06 11.09
C ARG A 46 10.00 50.49 11.00
N HIS A 47 10.13 51.28 12.05
CA HIS A 47 9.71 52.69 12.07
C HIS A 47 10.64 53.63 11.28
N GLN A 48 11.88 53.21 11.00
CA GLN A 48 12.88 54.01 10.27
C GLN A 48 12.96 53.65 8.78
N LEU A 49 12.42 52.50 8.39
CA LEU A 49 12.40 52.04 7.00
C LEU A 49 11.25 52.70 6.20
N PRO A 50 11.46 53.03 4.92
CA PRO A 50 10.39 53.54 4.06
C PRO A 50 9.23 52.55 3.99
N ILE A 51 7.99 53.07 3.96
CA ILE A 51 6.74 52.28 3.88
C ILE A 51 6.74 51.26 2.72
N ASN A 52 7.53 51.51 1.66
CA ASN A 52 7.68 50.63 0.50
C ASN A 52 8.82 49.59 0.60
N ASP A 53 9.40 49.36 1.78
CA ASP A 53 10.44 48.35 1.94
C ASP A 53 9.89 46.92 1.67
N PRO A 54 10.52 46.14 0.76
CA PRO A 54 10.06 44.79 0.42
C PRO A 54 10.07 43.80 1.59
N HIS A 55 10.96 43.96 2.57
CA HIS A 55 11.09 43.08 3.73
C HIS A 55 9.94 43.32 4.71
N LEU A 56 9.59 44.59 4.96
CA LEU A 56 8.45 44.96 5.81
C LEU A 56 7.10 44.53 5.19
N GLN A 57 6.95 44.70 3.88
CA GLN A 57 5.79 44.18 3.14
C GLN A 57 5.70 42.66 3.19
N SER A 58 6.82 41.95 3.03
CA SER A 58 6.88 40.49 3.14
C SER A 58 6.45 40.02 4.54
N GLN A 59 6.99 40.63 5.60
CA GLN A 59 6.63 40.30 6.98
C GLN A 59 5.14 40.56 7.28
N GLY A 60 4.61 41.71 6.86
CA GLY A 60 3.17 42.02 6.99
C GLY A 60 2.30 41.04 6.21
N ARG A 61 2.75 40.59 5.03
CA ARG A 61 2.06 39.54 4.25
C ARG A 61 2.01 38.21 5.00
N TRP A 62 3.13 37.74 5.56
CA TRP A 62 3.15 36.49 6.34
C TRP A 62 2.29 36.59 7.61
N SER A 63 2.30 37.75 8.27
CA SER A 63 1.44 38.00 9.43
C SER A 63 -0.06 37.87 9.12
N MET A 64 -0.47 38.15 7.88
CA MET A 64 -1.87 38.00 7.44
C MET A 64 -2.15 36.64 6.79
N GLU A 65 -1.17 36.03 6.15
CA GLU A 65 -1.35 34.78 5.39
C GLU A 65 -1.27 33.54 6.29
N CYS A 66 -0.42 33.55 7.32
CA CYS A 66 -0.31 32.43 8.26
C CYS A 66 -1.62 32.16 9.02
N PRO A 67 -2.33 33.16 9.58
CA PRO A 67 -3.62 32.94 10.23
C PRO A 67 -4.71 32.43 9.26
N LYS A 68 -4.72 32.90 8.02
CA LYS A 68 -5.65 32.39 7.00
C LYS A 68 -5.40 30.92 6.72
N LEU A 69 -4.14 30.54 6.52
CA LEU A 69 -3.77 29.14 6.29
C LEU A 69 -4.14 28.27 7.49
N MET A 70 -3.88 28.74 8.71
CA MET A 70 -4.29 28.06 9.94
C MET A 70 -5.80 27.85 10.01
N SER A 71 -6.60 28.89 9.73
CA SER A 71 -8.06 28.75 9.71
C SER A 71 -8.53 27.72 8.67
N ARG A 72 -7.85 27.63 7.52
CA ARG A 72 -8.16 26.64 6.49
C ARG A 72 -7.84 25.23 6.97
N ILE A 73 -6.71 25.04 7.65
CA ILE A 73 -6.32 23.76 8.24
C ILE A 73 -7.36 23.32 9.28
N GLU A 74 -7.78 24.21 10.17
CA GLU A 74 -8.77 23.91 11.20
C GLU A 74 -10.12 23.48 10.60
N VAL A 75 -10.58 24.18 9.55
CA VAL A 75 -11.80 23.79 8.82
C VAL A 75 -11.66 22.41 8.19
N LEU A 76 -10.52 22.12 7.56
CA LEU A 76 -10.28 20.80 6.94
C LEU A 76 -10.21 19.69 7.99
N GLN A 77 -9.52 19.92 9.10
CA GLN A 77 -9.43 18.95 10.19
C GLN A 77 -10.79 18.68 10.82
N ARG A 78 -11.59 19.73 11.06
CA ARG A 78 -12.98 19.58 11.50
C ARG A 78 -13.79 18.78 10.49
N THR A 79 -13.66 19.08 9.20
CA THR A 79 -14.36 18.33 8.15
C THR A 79 -13.99 16.84 8.17
N ILE A 80 -12.72 16.50 8.37
CA ILE A 80 -12.26 15.11 8.48
C ILE A 80 -12.90 14.42 9.69
N ARG A 81 -12.90 15.07 10.87
CA ARG A 81 -13.54 14.55 12.09
C ARG A 81 -15.03 14.32 11.88
N ASN A 82 -15.75 15.30 11.31
CA ASN A 82 -17.17 15.17 11.01
C ASN A 82 -17.44 14.02 10.04
N LEU A 83 -16.67 13.90 8.94
CA LEU A 83 -16.78 12.76 8.02
C LEU A 83 -16.46 11.42 8.69
N GLY A 84 -15.64 11.43 9.74
CA GLY A 84 -15.33 10.28 10.59
C GLY A 84 -16.37 9.96 11.65
N GLY A 85 -17.44 10.75 11.77
CA GLY A 85 -18.48 10.54 12.79
C GLY A 85 -18.22 11.27 14.12
N GLU A 86 -17.19 12.12 14.19
CA GLU A 86 -16.80 12.85 15.41
C GLU A 86 -17.36 14.28 15.40
N GLU A 87 -17.53 14.90 16.58
CA GLU A 87 -17.99 16.29 16.75
C GLU A 87 -19.30 16.61 15.98
N ILE A 88 -20.23 15.65 15.93
CA ILE A 88 -21.50 15.77 15.19
C ILE A 88 -22.60 16.46 16.02
N ASP A 89 -22.54 16.35 17.36
CA ASP A 89 -23.52 16.95 18.27
C ASP A 89 -23.91 18.42 18.00
N PRO A 90 -22.98 19.33 17.63
CA PRO A 90 -23.34 20.72 17.33
C PRO A 90 -23.93 20.93 15.92
N MET A 91 -23.97 19.91 15.05
CA MET A 91 -24.48 20.05 13.68
C MET A 91 -26.00 20.12 13.66
N SER A 92 -26.54 20.96 12.79
CA SER A 92 -27.98 20.99 12.51
C SER A 92 -28.40 19.76 11.68
N LEU A 93 -29.70 19.43 11.72
CA LEU A 93 -30.28 18.34 10.92
C LEU A 93 -29.96 18.49 9.42
N ARG A 94 -30.00 19.70 8.88
CA ARG A 94 -29.70 19.96 7.47
C ARG A 94 -28.24 19.65 7.14
N GLU A 95 -27.31 20.05 7.99
CA GLU A 95 -25.89 19.78 7.80
C GLU A 95 -25.59 18.28 7.91
N LEU A 96 -26.28 17.58 8.82
CA LEU A 96 -26.15 16.13 8.95
C LEU A 96 -26.65 15.40 7.71
N GLN A 97 -27.80 15.80 7.15
CA GLN A 97 -28.31 15.25 5.88
C GLN A 97 -27.35 15.48 4.71
N GLN A 98 -26.72 16.66 4.64
CA GLN A 98 -25.72 16.95 3.62
C GLN A 98 -24.48 16.07 3.77
N LEU A 99 -24.01 15.88 5.02
CA LEU A 99 -22.88 15.03 5.34
C LEU A 99 -23.15 13.57 4.95
N GLU A 100 -24.33 13.05 5.31
CA GLU A 100 -24.79 11.71 4.93
C GLU A 100 -24.80 11.53 3.40
N GLN A 101 -25.42 12.47 2.68
CA GLN A 101 -25.47 12.44 1.21
C GLN A 101 -24.07 12.45 0.58
N GLN A 102 -23.14 13.22 1.15
CA GLN A 102 -21.76 13.29 0.69
C GLN A 102 -21.04 11.94 0.88
N ILE A 103 -21.19 11.33 2.05
CA ILE A 103 -20.61 10.02 2.38
C ILE A 103 -21.19 8.94 1.46
N ASP A 104 -22.52 8.90 1.29
CA ASP A 104 -23.19 7.95 0.42
C ASP A 104 -22.73 8.04 -1.03
N THR A 105 -22.60 9.27 -1.54
CA THR A 105 -22.11 9.51 -2.90
C THR A 105 -20.67 9.05 -3.07
N ALA A 106 -19.80 9.33 -2.08
CA ALA A 106 -18.42 8.87 -2.09
C ALA A 106 -18.34 7.33 -2.04
N LEU A 107 -19.13 6.69 -1.18
CA LEU A 107 -19.20 5.24 -1.06
C LEU A 107 -19.68 4.58 -2.36
N LYS A 108 -20.71 5.13 -3.00
CA LYS A 108 -21.17 4.66 -4.33
C LYS A 108 -20.04 4.70 -5.35
N ARG A 109 -19.27 5.80 -5.41
CA ARG A 109 -18.11 5.93 -6.31
C ARG A 109 -17.03 4.88 -6.01
N VAL A 110 -16.67 4.70 -4.74
CA VAL A 110 -15.66 3.71 -4.32
C VAL A 110 -16.10 2.29 -4.68
N ARG A 111 -17.34 1.92 -4.37
CA ARG A 111 -17.90 0.60 -4.71
C ARG A 111 -17.93 0.38 -6.23
N SER A 112 -18.37 1.38 -6.99
CA SER A 112 -18.38 1.31 -8.46
C SER A 112 -16.98 1.08 -9.01
N ARG A 113 -15.98 1.83 -8.53
CA ARG A 113 -14.60 1.67 -8.99
C ARG A 113 -14.03 0.31 -8.61
N LYS A 114 -14.28 -0.16 -7.38
CA LYS A 114 -13.85 -1.48 -6.92
C LYS A 114 -14.45 -2.59 -7.79
N ASN A 115 -15.75 -2.50 -8.07
CA ASN A 115 -16.43 -3.45 -8.92
C ASN A 115 -15.85 -3.44 -10.34
N GLN A 116 -15.65 -2.26 -10.93
CA GLN A 116 -15.02 -2.14 -12.25
C GLN A 116 -13.67 -2.87 -12.30
N LEU A 117 -12.78 -2.62 -11.33
CA LEU A 117 -11.47 -3.26 -11.25
C LEU A 117 -11.57 -4.79 -11.11
N PHE A 118 -12.55 -5.30 -10.36
CA PHE A 118 -12.78 -6.75 -10.29
C PHE A 118 -13.24 -7.33 -11.62
N HIS A 119 -14.12 -6.65 -12.36
CA HIS A 119 -14.56 -7.11 -13.67
C HIS A 119 -13.40 -7.12 -14.68
N GLU A 120 -12.55 -6.10 -14.66
CA GLU A 120 -11.32 -6.04 -15.46
C GLU A 120 -10.41 -7.24 -15.12
N SER A 121 -10.14 -7.48 -13.84
CA SER A 121 -9.30 -8.61 -13.39
C SER A 121 -9.87 -9.97 -13.78
N ILE A 122 -11.18 -10.17 -13.63
CA ILE A 122 -11.86 -11.42 -14.04
C ILE A 122 -11.69 -11.62 -15.55
N SER A 123 -11.90 -10.55 -16.35
CA SER A 123 -11.79 -10.62 -17.81
C SER A 123 -10.38 -10.99 -18.26
N ASP A 124 -9.36 -10.42 -17.62
CA ASP A 124 -7.96 -10.72 -17.89
C ASP A 124 -7.61 -12.18 -17.56
N LEU A 125 -8.09 -12.67 -16.40
CA LEU A 125 -7.89 -14.07 -16.01
C LEU A 125 -8.60 -15.03 -16.98
N GLN A 126 -9.83 -14.75 -17.38
CA GLN A 126 -10.56 -15.56 -18.37
C GLN A 126 -9.88 -15.56 -19.74
N LYS A 127 -9.24 -14.45 -20.15
CA LYS A 127 -8.44 -14.41 -21.38
C LYS A 127 -7.21 -15.30 -21.25
N LYS A 128 -6.52 -15.27 -20.10
CA LYS A 128 -5.36 -16.12 -19.83
C LYS A 128 -5.74 -17.60 -19.78
N GLU A 129 -6.85 -17.94 -19.13
CA GLU A 129 -7.39 -19.29 -19.08
C GLU A 129 -7.65 -19.84 -20.49
N ARG A 130 -8.33 -19.07 -21.35
CA ARG A 130 -8.59 -19.46 -22.74
C ARG A 130 -7.29 -19.71 -23.52
N SER A 131 -6.33 -18.80 -23.43
CA SER A 131 -5.03 -18.94 -24.12
C SER A 131 -4.26 -20.18 -23.66
N LEU A 132 -4.24 -20.46 -22.35
CA LEU A 132 -3.58 -21.66 -21.81
C LEU A 132 -4.32 -22.94 -22.20
N SER A 133 -5.65 -22.92 -22.21
CA SER A 133 -6.48 -24.04 -22.65
C SER A 133 -6.23 -24.39 -24.12
N GLU A 134 -6.13 -23.37 -24.98
CA GLU A 134 -5.78 -23.54 -26.39
C GLU A 134 -4.36 -24.13 -26.56
N GLN A 135 -3.38 -23.62 -25.83
CA GLN A 135 -2.01 -24.14 -25.84
C GLN A 135 -1.94 -25.61 -25.37
N ASN A 136 -2.60 -25.93 -24.26
CA ASN A 136 -2.68 -27.31 -23.76
C ASN A 136 -3.39 -28.24 -24.76
N GLY A 137 -4.45 -27.75 -25.41
CA GLY A 137 -5.14 -28.49 -26.48
C GLY A 137 -4.21 -28.80 -27.67
N MET A 138 -3.40 -27.83 -28.10
CA MET A 138 -2.41 -28.05 -29.15
C MET A 138 -1.32 -29.06 -28.74
N LEU A 139 -0.79 -28.94 -27.53
CA LEU A 139 0.22 -29.86 -27.01
C LEU A 139 -0.33 -31.28 -26.88
N SER A 140 -1.55 -31.44 -26.36
CA SER A 140 -2.20 -32.75 -26.24
C SER A 140 -2.43 -33.41 -27.61
N LYS A 141 -2.80 -32.63 -28.64
CA LYS A 141 -2.88 -33.13 -30.02
C LYS A 141 -1.52 -33.57 -30.56
N LYS A 142 -0.46 -32.80 -30.32
CA LYS A 142 0.92 -33.15 -30.73
C LYS A 142 1.41 -34.43 -30.05
N LEU A 143 1.16 -34.59 -28.76
CA LEU A 143 1.52 -35.81 -28.03
C LEU A 143 0.82 -37.04 -28.62
N LYS A 144 -0.49 -36.96 -28.86
CA LYS A 144 -1.25 -38.05 -29.48
C LYS A 144 -0.77 -38.40 -30.90
N HIS A 145 -0.25 -37.43 -31.64
CA HIS A 145 0.31 -37.66 -32.96
C HIS A 145 1.66 -38.37 -32.88
N ASN A 146 2.59 -37.86 -32.06
CA ASN A 146 3.89 -38.49 -31.83
C ASN A 146 3.75 -39.93 -31.29
N GLU A 147 2.82 -40.16 -30.37
CA GLU A 147 2.58 -41.51 -29.81
C GLU A 147 2.10 -42.49 -30.89
N LYS A 148 1.25 -42.05 -31.83
CA LYS A 148 0.85 -42.86 -32.99
C LYS A 148 2.02 -43.12 -33.94
N GLU A 149 2.86 -42.12 -34.22
CA GLU A 149 4.04 -42.29 -35.07
C GLU A 149 5.06 -43.25 -34.45
N SER A 150 5.30 -43.16 -33.15
CA SER A 150 6.16 -44.11 -32.43
C SER A 150 5.58 -45.53 -32.35
N SER A 151 4.25 -45.67 -32.29
CA SER A 151 3.61 -47.00 -32.28
C SER A 151 3.60 -47.68 -33.66
N THR A 152 3.70 -46.92 -34.75
CA THR A 152 3.64 -47.46 -36.13
C THR A 152 5.03 -47.88 -36.65
N GLY A 153 6.12 -47.42 -36.03
CA GLY A 153 7.48 -47.80 -36.41
C GLY A 153 7.94 -49.17 -35.91
N ASP A 154 7.32 -49.70 -34.85
CA ASP A 154 7.71 -50.98 -34.24
C ASP A 154 6.99 -52.19 -34.86
N GLU A 155 5.90 -51.99 -35.61
CA GLU A 155 5.17 -53.09 -36.26
C GLU A 155 5.90 -53.60 -37.52
N ASP A 156 6.63 -52.74 -38.25
CA ASP A 156 7.33 -53.15 -39.48
C ASP A 156 8.63 -53.94 -39.21
N GLU A 157 9.34 -53.69 -38.09
CA GLU A 157 10.58 -54.42 -37.75
C GLU A 157 10.33 -55.78 -37.08
N GLN A 158 9.15 -56.04 -36.49
CA GLN A 158 8.81 -57.34 -35.92
C GLN A 158 8.31 -58.37 -36.94
N SER A 159 7.78 -57.96 -38.09
CA SER A 159 7.33 -58.87 -39.15
C SER A 159 8.48 -59.58 -39.89
N GLU A 160 9.68 -59.00 -39.95
CA GLU A 160 10.81 -59.59 -40.67
C GLU A 160 11.61 -60.61 -39.85
N GLN A 161 11.56 -60.58 -38.52
CA GLN A 161 12.29 -61.54 -37.68
C GLN A 161 11.53 -62.85 -37.39
N GLN A 162 10.21 -62.90 -37.61
CA GLN A 162 9.41 -64.11 -37.32
C GLN A 162 9.36 -65.16 -38.44
N GLN A 163 9.92 -64.90 -39.63
CA GLN A 163 9.99 -65.90 -40.70
C GLN A 163 11.22 -66.84 -40.64
N GLN A 164 12.14 -66.67 -39.68
CA GLN A 164 13.33 -67.55 -39.54
C GLN A 164 13.27 -68.56 -38.39
N GLN A 165 12.17 -68.65 -37.64
CA GLN A 165 11.98 -69.69 -36.60
C GLN A 165 10.75 -70.56 -36.88
N GLN A 166 10.64 -71.07 -38.11
CA GLN A 166 9.89 -72.31 -38.36
C GLN A 166 10.80 -73.52 -38.13
N ASN A 167 11.21 -73.76 -36.89
CA ASN A 167 11.65 -75.10 -36.48
C ASN A 167 11.62 -75.23 -34.94
N ASN A 168 11.13 -76.38 -34.48
CA ASN A 168 10.93 -76.82 -33.08
C ASN A 168 9.67 -76.34 -32.34
N GLY A 169 8.70 -77.26 -32.24
CA GLY A 169 8.42 -77.98 -30.99
C GLY A 169 7.73 -77.27 -29.83
N GLU A 170 6.48 -77.71 -29.58
CA GLU A 170 5.87 -77.98 -28.26
C GLU A 170 5.57 -76.87 -27.23
N MET A 171 4.26 -76.76 -26.95
CA MET A 171 3.61 -76.87 -25.64
C MET A 171 3.99 -75.92 -24.48
N GLY A 172 3.00 -75.15 -24.03
CA GLY A 172 2.75 -75.00 -22.58
C GLY A 172 2.58 -73.59 -22.02
N LEU A 173 1.39 -73.37 -21.42
CA LEU A 173 1.09 -72.61 -20.18
C LEU A 173 1.41 -71.09 -20.18
N SER A 174 0.72 -70.19 -19.49
CA SER A 174 -0.33 -70.22 -18.46
C SER A 174 -0.84 -68.78 -18.32
N GLN A 175 -2.12 -68.60 -18.01
CA GLN A 175 -2.69 -67.30 -17.67
C GLN A 175 -2.12 -66.75 -16.36
N GLN A 176 -1.76 -65.46 -16.34
CA GLN A 176 -1.50 -64.71 -15.12
C GLN A 176 -2.36 -63.43 -15.15
N TYR A 177 -3.42 -63.39 -14.34
CA TYR A 177 -4.27 -62.21 -14.17
C TYR A 177 -3.53 -61.13 -13.38
N PHE A 178 -3.50 -59.91 -13.90
CA PHE A 178 -2.94 -58.72 -13.26
C PHE A 178 -3.98 -58.10 -12.31
N VAL A 179 -3.59 -57.89 -11.05
CA VAL A 179 -4.39 -57.18 -10.04
C VAL A 179 -4.02 -55.69 -10.07
N PRO A 180 -4.97 -54.75 -10.20
CA PRO A 180 -4.64 -53.33 -10.25
C PRO A 180 -4.25 -52.80 -8.84
N PRO A 181 -3.22 -51.92 -8.73
CA PRO A 181 -2.76 -51.41 -7.44
C PRO A 181 -3.69 -50.30 -6.91
N GLN A 182 -3.97 -50.36 -5.61
CA GLN A 182 -4.68 -49.32 -4.86
C GLN A 182 -3.84 -48.03 -4.77
N PRO A 183 -4.45 -46.83 -4.79
CA PRO A 183 -3.71 -45.58 -4.73
C PRO A 183 -3.11 -45.32 -3.34
N MET A 184 -1.80 -45.08 -3.31
CA MET A 184 -1.06 -44.63 -2.13
C MET A 184 -1.49 -43.22 -1.70
N GLN A 185 -1.88 -43.07 -0.43
CA GLN A 185 -2.12 -41.77 0.20
C GLN A 185 -0.78 -41.23 0.75
N ILE A 186 -0.34 -40.06 0.28
CA ILE A 186 0.87 -39.40 0.77
C ILE A 186 0.52 -38.54 1.98
N GLN A 187 0.97 -38.98 3.16
CA GLN A 187 0.88 -38.24 4.42
C GLN A 187 1.93 -37.11 4.44
N ARG A 188 1.52 -35.84 4.41
CA ARG A 188 2.40 -34.70 4.75
C ARG A 188 2.59 -34.64 6.27
N GLN A 189 3.77 -34.97 6.76
CA GLN A 189 4.23 -34.55 8.09
C GLN A 189 4.84 -33.15 7.98
N LEU A 190 4.20 -32.17 8.62
CA LEU A 190 4.80 -30.86 8.90
C LEU A 190 5.00 -30.76 10.41
N GLY A 191 6.27 -30.76 10.81
CA GLY A 191 6.71 -30.50 12.17
C GLY A 191 6.40 -29.05 12.59
N ALA A 192 5.98 -28.92 13.83
CA ALA A 192 5.32 -27.75 14.41
C ALA A 192 6.26 -26.74 15.07
N ALA A 193 5.84 -25.47 15.06
CA ALA A 193 5.92 -24.52 16.18
C ALA A 193 5.01 -23.33 15.82
N SER A 194 4.08 -22.82 16.62
CA SER A 194 3.54 -23.18 17.94
C SER A 194 2.28 -22.32 18.14
N THR A 195 1.31 -22.84 18.92
CA THR A 195 0.10 -22.16 19.46
C THR A 195 -0.97 -21.79 18.41
N SER A 196 -2.26 -22.11 18.51
CA SER A 196 -3.08 -22.58 19.62
C SER A 196 -4.47 -23.03 19.10
N LYS A 197 -5.09 -23.96 19.85
CA LYS A 197 -6.54 -24.26 19.99
C LYS A 197 -7.28 -25.01 18.87
N THR A 198 -7.46 -26.29 19.15
CA THR A 198 -8.48 -27.24 18.70
C THR A 198 -9.92 -26.76 18.99
N THR A 199 -10.81 -26.88 18.00
CA THR A 199 -12.15 -27.47 18.16
C THR A 199 -12.55 -28.06 16.81
N GLN A 200 -12.49 -29.39 16.71
CA GLN A 200 -13.20 -30.18 15.71
C GLN A 200 -14.65 -30.34 16.18
N GLN A 201 -15.64 -30.12 15.32
CA GLN A 201 -16.62 -31.16 15.00
C GLN A 201 -17.62 -30.74 13.91
N GLN A 202 -17.92 -31.72 13.06
CA GLN A 202 -18.97 -31.83 12.05
C GLN A 202 -18.82 -31.03 10.76
N GLN A 203 -18.31 -31.77 9.75
CA GLN A 203 -18.67 -31.59 8.36
C GLN A 203 -20.20 -31.63 8.20
N GLN A 204 -20.81 -30.47 8.08
CA GLN A 204 -21.87 -30.28 7.10
C GLN A 204 -21.28 -29.41 5.99
N GLN A 205 -21.45 -29.84 4.75
CA GLN A 205 -21.11 -29.03 3.59
C GLN A 205 -22.08 -27.84 3.53
N GLN A 206 -21.81 -26.79 4.32
CA GLN A 206 -22.51 -25.53 4.18
C GLN A 206 -21.97 -24.82 2.95
N ILE A 207 -22.88 -24.55 2.02
CA ILE A 207 -22.67 -23.66 0.89
C ILE A 207 -22.18 -22.31 1.46
N PRO A 208 -21.00 -21.81 1.06
CA PRO A 208 -20.43 -20.61 1.64
C PRO A 208 -21.32 -19.39 1.37
N LEU A 209 -21.34 -18.43 2.30
CA LEU A 209 -22.29 -17.31 2.35
C LEU A 209 -22.37 -16.44 1.07
N TRP A 210 -21.30 -16.44 0.25
CA TRP A 210 -21.26 -15.73 -1.02
C TRP A 210 -22.00 -16.44 -2.16
N MET A 211 -22.36 -17.72 -1.98
CA MET A 211 -23.12 -18.54 -2.93
C MET A 211 -24.62 -18.53 -2.67
N LEU A 212 -25.10 -17.91 -1.58
CA LEU A 212 -26.53 -17.78 -1.33
C LEU A 212 -27.08 -16.58 -2.12
N PRO A 213 -28.13 -16.76 -2.95
CA PRO A 213 -28.80 -15.63 -3.59
C PRO A 213 -29.47 -14.80 -2.49
N PHE A 214 -29.17 -13.50 -2.45
CA PHE A 214 -29.86 -12.55 -1.57
C PHE A 214 -31.36 -12.58 -1.88
N VAL A 215 -32.14 -13.21 -1.00
CA VAL A 215 -33.60 -13.06 -1.00
C VAL A 215 -33.89 -11.76 -0.27
N HIS A 216 -34.34 -10.76 -1.02
CA HIS A 216 -34.93 -9.55 -0.46
C HIS A 216 -36.28 -9.92 0.16
N GLU A 217 -36.47 -9.54 1.42
CA GLU A 217 -37.76 -9.18 1.97
C GLU A 217 -37.65 -7.77 2.56
#